data_AF-D6AM17-F1
#
_entry.id   AF-D6AM17-F1
#
_cell.length_a   1.000
_cell.length_b   1.000
_cell.length_c   1.000
_cell.angle_alpha   90.00
_cell.angle_beta   90.00
_cell.angle_gamma   90.00
#
_symmetry.space_group_name_H-M   'P 1'
#
loop_
_entity.id
_entity.type
_entity.pdbx_description
1 polymer ?
#
loop_
_entity_poly.entity_id
_entity_poly.type
_entity_poly.pdbx_seq_one_letter_code
_entity_poly.pdbx_strand_id
1 'polypeptide(L)'
;MTNFDTHTRTPAPPSPSSELRAALGQAGLRAGVADTEAGNLVRITPLDPVDAQQLARLIRTGAKRTLMAARALRKICEGYRIDLPGLRVEHGRITLGPIRIDDAARLARLLDAVPQTTEQPGTPVDADTVKALLDHTFPQATGGGALSVSVRESAPGHLHLGSIDARTARRLIRALQF
;
A
#
# COMPACT_ATOMS: atom_id res chain seq x y z
N MET A 1 15.54 -57.29 -14.84
CA MET A 1 14.84 -56.38 -13.91
C MET A 1 15.31 -54.96 -14.20
N THR A 2 14.51 -54.20 -14.94
CA THR A 2 14.77 -52.79 -15.24
C THR A 2 13.92 -51.94 -14.31
N ASN A 3 14.57 -51.28 -13.34
CA ASN A 3 13.92 -50.30 -12.47
C ASN A 3 13.75 -48.99 -13.25
N PHE A 4 12.50 -48.55 -13.40
CA PHE A 4 12.18 -47.20 -13.81
C PHE A 4 12.15 -46.31 -12.56
N ASP A 5 13.17 -45.47 -12.40
CA ASP A 5 13.12 -44.36 -11.46
C ASP A 5 12.16 -43.28 -11.98
N THR A 6 10.91 -43.34 -11.55
CA THR A 6 9.97 -42.23 -11.67
C THR A 6 10.37 -41.12 -10.71
N HIS A 7 11.28 -40.25 -11.17
CA HIS A 7 11.42 -38.92 -10.56
C HIS A 7 10.14 -38.12 -10.81
N THR A 8 9.34 -37.95 -9.76
CA THR A 8 8.27 -36.95 -9.66
C THR A 8 8.89 -35.57 -9.80
N ARG A 9 9.01 -35.11 -11.04
CA ARG A 9 9.45 -33.76 -11.38
C ARG A 9 8.33 -32.81 -10.98
N THR A 10 8.47 -32.13 -9.85
CA THR A 10 7.59 -31.03 -9.48
C THR A 10 7.59 -30.03 -10.64
N PRO A 11 6.43 -29.71 -11.26
CA PRO A 11 6.38 -28.75 -12.33
C PRO A 11 6.86 -27.40 -11.79
N ALA A 12 7.76 -26.75 -12.55
CA ALA A 12 8.20 -25.40 -12.23
C ALA A 12 6.96 -24.48 -12.09
N PRO A 13 6.98 -23.50 -11.17
CA PRO A 13 5.89 -22.54 -11.07
C PRO A 13 5.68 -21.86 -12.43
N PRO A 14 4.41 -21.60 -12.82
CA PRO A 14 4.13 -20.92 -14.07
C PRO A 14 4.88 -19.59 -14.12
N SER A 15 5.48 -19.27 -15.26
CA SER A 15 6.13 -17.97 -15.43
C SER A 15 5.11 -16.84 -15.19
N PRO A 16 5.53 -15.66 -14.71
CA PRO A 16 4.62 -14.53 -14.52
C PRO A 16 3.82 -14.16 -15.79
N SER A 17 4.45 -14.29 -16.97
CA SER A 17 3.77 -14.11 -18.25
C SER A 17 2.69 -15.15 -18.53
N SER A 18 2.91 -16.41 -18.17
CA SER A 18 1.93 -17.50 -18.34
C SER A 18 0.75 -17.37 -17.37
N GLU A 19 1.01 -16.98 -16.12
CA GLU A 19 -0.03 -16.72 -15.12
C GLU A 19 -0.91 -15.55 -15.53
N LEU A 20 -0.30 -14.42 -15.94
CA LEU A 20 -1.04 -13.26 -16.42
C LEU A 20 -1.85 -13.58 -17.68
N ARG A 21 -1.27 -14.31 -18.63
CA ARG A 21 -2.00 -14.75 -19.85
C ARG A 21 -3.21 -15.62 -19.50
N ALA A 22 -3.05 -16.56 -18.57
CA ALA A 22 -4.13 -17.41 -18.11
C ALA A 22 -5.25 -16.60 -17.44
N ALA A 23 -4.90 -15.67 -16.55
CA ALA A 23 -5.88 -14.81 -15.88
C ALA A 23 -6.66 -13.92 -16.87
N LEU A 24 -5.97 -13.32 -17.85
CA LEU A 24 -6.61 -12.51 -18.90
C LEU A 24 -7.53 -13.37 -19.78
N GLY A 25 -7.08 -14.57 -20.18
CA GLY A 25 -7.89 -15.51 -20.95
C GLY A 25 -9.15 -15.98 -20.21
N GLN A 26 -9.03 -16.31 -18.92
CA GLN A 26 -10.17 -16.64 -18.06
C GLN A 26 -11.15 -15.48 -17.90
N ALA A 27 -10.65 -14.24 -17.93
CA ALA A 27 -11.46 -13.04 -17.91
C ALA A 27 -12.05 -12.65 -19.29
N GLY A 28 -11.81 -13.46 -20.32
CA GLY A 28 -12.30 -13.25 -21.68
C GLY A 28 -11.53 -12.20 -22.49
N LEU A 29 -10.37 -11.75 -22.02
CA LEU A 29 -9.53 -10.74 -22.68
C LEU A 29 -8.55 -11.41 -23.65
N ARG A 30 -8.46 -10.89 -24.88
CA ARG A 30 -7.57 -11.41 -25.93
C ARG A 30 -6.28 -10.60 -25.98
N ALA A 31 -5.55 -10.65 -24.88
CA ALA A 31 -4.30 -9.94 -24.72
C ALA A 31 -3.10 -10.85 -24.97
N GLY A 32 -2.19 -10.46 -25.87
CA GLY A 32 -0.86 -11.06 -25.94
C GLY A 32 -0.08 -10.69 -24.70
N VAL A 33 0.60 -11.66 -24.09
CA VAL A 33 1.49 -11.44 -22.95
C VAL A 33 2.82 -12.08 -23.27
N ALA A 34 3.91 -11.36 -23.09
CA ALA A 34 5.26 -11.85 -23.33
C ALA A 34 6.21 -11.38 -22.23
N ASP A 35 7.21 -12.19 -21.94
CA ASP A 35 8.38 -11.74 -21.19
C ASP A 35 9.19 -10.79 -22.08
N THR A 36 9.82 -9.80 -21.46
CA THR A 36 10.81 -8.96 -22.13
C THR A 36 12.14 -9.70 -22.28
N GLU A 37 13.00 -9.25 -23.20
CA GLU A 37 14.30 -9.88 -23.45
C GLU A 37 15.22 -9.89 -22.21
N ALA A 38 15.03 -8.95 -21.29
CA ALA A 38 15.73 -8.88 -20.01
C ALA A 38 15.22 -9.88 -18.96
N GLY A 39 14.15 -10.64 -19.24
CA GLY A 39 13.64 -11.71 -18.38
C GLY A 39 13.03 -11.28 -17.03
N ASN A 40 13.01 -9.98 -16.73
CA ASN A 40 12.56 -9.43 -15.45
C ASN A 40 11.27 -8.59 -15.55
N LEU A 41 10.77 -8.34 -16.76
CA LEU A 41 9.54 -7.60 -16.99
C LEU A 41 8.60 -8.40 -17.88
N VAL A 42 7.30 -8.28 -17.61
CA VAL A 42 6.22 -8.82 -18.43
C VAL A 42 5.52 -7.67 -19.14
N ARG A 43 5.32 -7.81 -20.45
CA ARG A 43 4.57 -6.84 -21.26
C ARG A 43 3.25 -7.45 -21.74
N ILE A 44 2.21 -6.64 -21.67
CA ILE A 44 0.95 -6.88 -22.40
C ILE A 44 1.11 -6.21 -23.77
N THR A 45 0.82 -6.92 -24.85
CA THR A 45 0.79 -6.34 -26.20
C THR A 45 -0.26 -5.23 -26.29
N PRO A 46 -0.20 -4.35 -27.29
CA PRO A 46 -1.26 -3.37 -27.51
C PRO A 46 -2.64 -4.03 -27.47
N LEU A 47 -3.55 -3.42 -26.70
CA LEU A 47 -4.94 -3.85 -26.57
C LEU A 47 -5.82 -3.00 -27.47
N ASP A 48 -6.88 -3.58 -28.02
CA ASP A 48 -7.94 -2.77 -28.60
C ASP A 48 -8.67 -1.98 -27.49
N PRO A 49 -9.41 -0.91 -27.84
CA PRO A 49 -10.07 -0.08 -26.85
C PRO A 49 -11.07 -0.81 -25.94
N VAL A 50 -11.74 -1.85 -26.43
CA VAL A 50 -12.74 -2.62 -25.68
C VAL A 50 -12.04 -3.48 -24.62
N ASP A 51 -11.02 -4.22 -25.02
CA ASP A 51 -10.22 -5.04 -24.11
C ASP A 51 -9.48 -4.18 -23.08
N ALA A 52 -8.96 -3.01 -23.48
CA ALA A 52 -8.36 -2.05 -22.56
C ALA A 52 -9.36 -1.54 -21.50
N GLN A 53 -10.59 -1.21 -21.91
CA GLN A 53 -11.65 -0.78 -20.99
C GLN A 53 -12.07 -1.90 -20.03
N GLN A 54 -12.19 -3.13 -20.53
CA GLN A 54 -12.54 -4.29 -19.72
C GLN A 54 -11.42 -4.63 -18.72
N LEU A 55 -10.15 -4.60 -19.12
CA LEU A 55 -9.02 -4.75 -18.20
C LEU A 55 -9.04 -3.68 -17.10
N ALA A 56 -9.24 -2.41 -17.48
CA ALA A 56 -9.35 -1.32 -16.51
C ALA A 56 -10.54 -1.51 -15.55
N ARG A 57 -11.67 -2.08 -16.01
CA ARG A 57 -12.82 -2.42 -15.17
C ARG A 57 -12.50 -3.56 -14.19
N LEU A 58 -11.81 -4.60 -14.64
CA LEU A 58 -11.40 -5.72 -13.81
C LEU A 58 -10.44 -5.28 -12.70
N ILE A 59 -9.42 -4.48 -13.05
CA ILE A 59 -8.50 -3.89 -12.07
C ILE A 59 -9.26 -3.06 -11.03
N ARG A 60 -10.14 -2.16 -11.48
CA ARG A 60 -10.96 -1.34 -10.56
C ARG A 60 -11.87 -2.19 -9.68
N THR A 61 -12.40 -3.29 -10.19
CA THR A 61 -13.28 -4.19 -9.44
C THR A 61 -12.48 -4.98 -8.41
N GLY A 62 -11.38 -5.60 -8.81
CA GLY A 62 -10.51 -6.39 -7.91
C GLY A 62 -9.88 -5.54 -6.82
N ALA A 63 -9.44 -4.33 -7.15
CA ALA A 63 -8.85 -3.40 -6.19
C ALA A 63 -9.87 -2.47 -5.50
N LYS A 64 -11.18 -2.64 -5.75
CA LYS A 64 -12.23 -1.69 -5.32
C LYS A 64 -12.13 -1.33 -3.85
N ARG A 65 -12.02 -2.33 -2.97
CA ARG A 65 -11.99 -2.12 -1.52
C ARG A 65 -10.75 -1.34 -1.07
N THR A 66 -9.57 -1.68 -1.59
CA THR A 66 -8.32 -0.99 -1.27
C THR A 66 -8.30 0.44 -1.80
N LEU A 67 -8.79 0.65 -3.03
CA LEU A 67 -8.91 1.99 -3.63
C LEU A 67 -9.89 2.88 -2.86
N MET A 68 -11.02 2.33 -2.41
CA MET A 68 -11.97 3.07 -1.56
C MET A 68 -11.37 3.45 -0.21
N ALA A 69 -10.66 2.52 0.43
CA ALA A 69 -9.97 2.81 1.69
C ALA A 69 -8.89 3.89 1.50
N ALA A 70 -8.09 3.83 0.44
CA ALA A 70 -7.11 4.87 0.13
C ALA A 70 -7.76 6.25 -0.08
N ARG A 71 -8.88 6.32 -0.81
CA ARG A 71 -9.64 7.57 -1.02
C ARG A 71 -10.23 8.11 0.29
N ALA A 72 -10.80 7.24 1.11
CA ALA A 72 -11.37 7.62 2.41
C ALA A 72 -10.28 8.15 3.34
N LEU A 73 -9.13 7.47 3.41
CA LEU A 73 -8.00 7.90 4.22
C LEU A 73 -7.48 9.26 3.77
N ARG A 74 -7.30 9.47 2.46
CA ARG A 74 -6.92 10.77 1.89
C ARG A 74 -7.88 11.87 2.34
N LYS A 75 -9.19 11.67 2.16
CA LYS A 75 -10.22 12.65 2.52
C LYS A 75 -10.21 12.98 4.01
N ILE A 76 -10.01 11.98 4.87
CA ILE A 76 -9.95 12.19 6.32
C ILE A 76 -8.70 13.00 6.69
N CYS A 77 -7.53 12.60 6.19
CA CYS A 77 -6.28 13.33 6.44
C CYS A 77 -6.35 14.78 5.93
N GLU A 78 -6.92 15.01 4.74
CA GLU A 78 -7.20 16.36 4.22
C GLU A 78 -8.09 17.18 5.18
N GLY A 79 -9.12 16.55 5.76
CA GLY A 79 -10.00 17.18 6.75
C GLY A 79 -9.26 17.64 8.01
N TYR A 80 -8.21 16.92 8.41
CA TYR A 80 -7.32 17.29 9.52
C TYR A 80 -6.10 18.13 9.09
N ARG A 81 -6.05 18.58 7.83
CA ARG A 81 -4.92 19.33 7.25
C ARG A 81 -3.59 18.57 7.32
N ILE A 82 -3.65 17.24 7.18
CA ILE A 82 -2.49 16.36 7.07
C ILE A 82 -2.30 16.02 5.60
N ASP A 83 -1.20 16.49 5.01
CA ASP A 83 -0.89 16.17 3.61
C ASP A 83 -0.21 14.81 3.48
N LEU A 84 -0.67 14.01 2.53
CA LEU A 84 -0.14 12.69 2.20
C LEU A 84 0.09 12.60 0.68
N PRO A 85 1.09 13.32 0.15
CA PRO A 85 1.32 13.39 -1.29
C PRO A 85 1.71 12.03 -1.87
N GLY A 86 2.30 11.15 -1.05
CA GLY A 86 2.70 9.79 -1.42
C GLY A 86 1.58 8.76 -1.39
N LEU A 87 0.38 9.08 -0.91
CA LEU A 87 -0.65 8.08 -0.64
C LEU A 87 -1.14 7.42 -1.93
N ARG A 88 -0.93 6.11 -2.07
CA ARG A 88 -1.39 5.34 -3.25
C ARG A 88 -1.50 3.86 -2.95
N VAL A 89 -2.13 3.13 -3.88
CA VAL A 89 -2.22 1.66 -3.80
C VAL A 89 -1.06 1.06 -4.61
N GLU A 90 -0.20 0.29 -3.94
CA GLU A 90 0.90 -0.45 -4.56
C GLU A 90 0.86 -1.91 -4.08
N HIS A 91 1.00 -2.85 -5.01
CA HIS A 91 1.05 -4.29 -4.68
C HIS A 91 -0.12 -4.75 -3.80
N GLY A 92 -1.33 -4.19 -4.02
CA GLY A 92 -2.54 -4.50 -3.23
C GLY A 92 -2.59 -3.89 -1.83
N ARG A 93 -1.58 -3.10 -1.43
CA ARG A 93 -1.47 -2.41 -0.14
C ARG A 93 -1.59 -0.90 -0.31
N ILE A 94 -1.86 -0.19 0.77
CA ILE A 94 -1.93 1.28 0.78
C ILE A 94 -0.60 1.79 1.31
N THR A 95 0.19 2.40 0.44
CA THR A 95 1.42 3.10 0.78
C THR A 95 1.05 4.51 1.20
N LEU A 96 1.52 4.94 2.38
CA LEU A 96 1.31 6.30 2.87
C LEU A 96 2.38 7.25 2.33
N GLY A 97 3.61 6.77 2.18
CA GLY A 97 4.70 7.47 1.50
C GLY A 97 5.32 8.59 2.35
N PRO A 98 6.02 9.55 1.72
CA PRO A 98 6.60 10.68 2.43
C PRO A 98 5.52 11.58 3.03
N ILE A 99 5.78 12.05 4.26
CA ILE A 99 4.97 12.99 5.01
C ILE A 99 5.87 14.00 5.72
N ARG A 100 5.44 15.25 5.87
CA ARG A 100 6.17 16.24 6.66
C ARG A 100 6.16 15.86 8.14
N ILE A 101 7.23 16.16 8.86
CA ILE A 101 7.32 15.86 10.30
C ILE A 101 6.15 16.47 11.09
N ASP A 102 5.76 17.71 10.79
CA ASP A 102 4.63 18.38 11.44
C ASP A 102 3.31 17.63 11.25
N ASP A 103 3.07 17.13 10.04
CA ASP A 103 1.83 16.42 9.69
C ASP A 103 1.83 15.00 10.26
N ALA A 104 3.00 14.37 10.35
CA ALA A 104 3.17 13.11 11.06
C ALA A 104 2.94 13.26 12.56
N ALA A 105 3.40 14.36 13.17
CA ALA A 105 3.13 14.67 14.57
C ALA A 105 1.63 14.94 14.81
N ARG A 106 0.95 15.64 13.89
CA ARG A 106 -0.52 15.79 13.92
C ARG A 106 -1.21 14.43 13.83
N LEU A 107 -0.80 13.57 12.88
CA LEU A 107 -1.35 12.23 12.72
C LEU A 107 -1.20 11.42 14.02
N ALA A 108 -0.01 11.42 14.60
CA ALA A 108 0.28 10.68 15.83
C ALA A 108 -0.60 11.15 17.00
N ARG A 109 -0.79 12.47 17.16
CA ARG A 109 -1.70 13.05 18.17
C ARG A 109 -3.16 12.68 17.94
N LEU A 110 -3.62 12.64 16.69
CA LEU A 110 -4.99 12.20 16.38
C LEU A 110 -5.20 10.72 16.73
N LEU A 111 -4.16 9.89 16.57
CA LEU A 111 -4.22 8.47 16.91
C LEU A 111 -4.14 8.23 18.42
N ASP A 112 -3.43 9.10 19.14
CA ASP A 112 -3.29 9.09 20.60
C ASP A 112 -4.40 9.87 21.32
N ALA A 113 -5.65 9.84 20.82
CA ALA A 113 -6.75 10.62 21.40
C ALA A 113 -7.19 10.12 22.81
N VAL A 114 -6.26 10.06 23.75
CA VAL A 114 -6.42 10.40 25.17
C VAL A 114 -6.39 11.93 25.24
N PRO A 115 -7.30 12.60 25.98
CA PRO A 115 -7.29 14.06 26.09
C PRO A 115 -6.01 14.53 26.78
N GLN A 116 -5.00 14.88 25.97
CA GLN A 116 -3.76 15.49 26.41
C GLN A 116 -4.10 16.88 26.93
N THR A 117 -4.34 16.97 28.23
CA THR A 117 -4.39 18.24 28.94
C THR A 117 -2.98 18.81 28.87
N THR A 118 -2.84 20.00 28.27
CA THR A 118 -1.61 20.81 28.18
C THR A 118 -0.64 20.45 27.03
N GLU A 119 -0.94 20.92 25.82
CA GLU A 119 0.13 21.17 24.83
C GLU A 119 0.83 22.50 25.17
N GLN A 120 2.14 22.43 25.42
CA GLN A 120 3.00 23.59 25.52
C GLN A 120 3.52 23.91 24.11
N PRO A 121 3.17 25.06 23.49
CA PRO A 121 3.63 25.39 22.15
C PRO A 121 5.10 25.82 22.20
N GLY A 122 5.96 25.23 21.36
CA GLY A 122 7.26 25.86 21.03
C GLY A 122 8.46 24.94 20.82
N THR A 123 8.41 23.65 21.14
CA THR A 123 9.54 22.75 20.88
C THR A 123 9.48 22.23 19.44
N PRO A 124 10.53 22.40 18.61
CA PRO A 124 10.58 21.75 17.31
C PRO A 124 10.50 20.23 17.53
N VAL A 125 9.50 19.59 16.90
CA VAL A 125 9.29 18.15 17.07
C VAL A 125 10.31 17.43 16.21
N ASP A 126 11.20 16.68 16.86
CA ASP A 126 12.24 15.92 16.19
C ASP A 126 11.69 14.66 15.50
N ALA A 127 12.33 14.25 14.40
CA ALA A 127 11.90 13.14 13.56
C ALA A 127 11.84 11.81 14.33
N ASP A 128 12.83 11.55 15.21
CA ASP A 128 12.87 10.33 16.01
C ASP A 128 11.78 10.31 17.08
N THR A 129 11.45 11.48 17.62
CA THR A 129 10.33 11.64 18.57
C THR A 129 9.00 11.34 17.89
N VAL A 130 8.75 11.89 16.70
CA VAL A 130 7.51 11.60 15.95
C VAL A 130 7.44 10.14 15.54
N LYS A 131 8.58 9.56 15.11
CA LYS A 131 8.66 8.13 14.81
C LYS A 131 8.27 7.28 16.01
N ALA A 132 8.85 7.54 17.19
CA ALA A 132 8.53 6.80 18.40
C ALA A 132 7.05 6.93 18.79
N LEU A 133 6.48 8.13 18.63
CA LEU A 133 5.05 8.36 18.90
C LEU A 133 4.16 7.57 17.93
N LEU A 134 4.50 7.53 16.65
CA LEU A 134 3.77 6.71 15.67
C LEU A 134 3.92 5.21 15.94
N ASP A 135 5.13 4.75 16.31
CA ASP A 135 5.39 3.35 16.67
C ASP A 135 4.54 2.93 17.88
N HIS A 136 4.26 3.85 18.81
CA HIS A 136 3.41 3.61 19.98
C HIS A 136 1.90 3.66 19.66
N THR A 137 1.46 4.74 19.00
CA THR A 137 0.03 5.09 18.86
C THR A 137 -0.64 4.32 17.73
N PHE A 138 0.08 4.04 16.64
CA PHE A 138 -0.49 3.38 15.47
C PHE A 138 -0.99 1.96 15.76
N PRO A 139 -0.23 1.07 16.44
CA PRO A 139 -0.74 -0.24 16.78
C PRO A 139 -1.93 -0.18 17.73
N GLN A 140 -1.97 0.76 18.66
CA GLN A 140 -3.11 0.94 19.57
C GLN A 140 -4.38 1.33 18.82
N ALA A 141 -4.31 2.39 18.00
CA ALA A 141 -5.44 2.86 17.21
C ALA A 141 -5.92 1.82 16.18
N THR A 142 -5.01 0.99 15.65
CA THR A 142 -5.34 0.00 14.61
C THR A 142 -5.52 -1.43 15.14
N GLY A 143 -5.54 -1.63 16.47
CA GLY A 143 -5.74 -2.94 17.10
C GLY A 143 -4.67 -3.97 16.71
N GLY A 144 -3.40 -3.57 16.80
CA GLY A 144 -2.21 -4.38 16.52
C GLY A 144 -1.65 -4.25 15.09
N GLY A 145 -2.08 -3.25 14.31
CA GLY A 145 -1.50 -2.99 13.00
C GLY A 145 -0.08 -2.41 13.13
N ALA A 146 0.80 -2.73 12.18
CA ALA A 146 2.15 -2.19 12.15
C ALA A 146 2.29 -1.17 11.01
N LEU A 147 2.98 -0.06 11.29
CA LEU A 147 3.39 0.92 10.31
C LEU A 147 4.92 1.01 10.36
N SER A 148 5.58 0.76 9.23
CA SER A 148 7.01 1.06 9.13
C SER A 148 7.19 2.56 8.98
N VAL A 149 8.04 3.15 9.82
CA VAL A 149 8.41 4.56 9.78
C VAL A 149 9.92 4.64 9.65
N SER A 150 10.40 5.45 8.70
CA SER A 150 11.84 5.65 8.48
C SER A 150 12.14 7.12 8.24
N VAL A 151 13.28 7.57 8.75
CA VAL A 151 13.86 8.88 8.46
C VAL A 151 14.82 8.69 7.30
N ARG A 152 14.73 9.53 6.26
CA ARG A 152 15.73 9.54 5.18
C ARG A 152 16.66 10.72 5.37
N GLU A 153 17.96 10.46 5.48
CA GLU A 153 19.00 11.50 5.59
C GLU A 153 18.92 12.53 4.45
N SER A 154 18.52 12.09 3.25
CA SER A 154 18.36 12.96 2.07
C SER A 154 17.14 13.88 2.12
N ALA A 155 16.25 13.74 3.10
CA ALA A 155 15.05 14.56 3.26
C ALA A 155 14.74 14.83 4.74
N PRO A 156 15.55 15.64 5.44
CA PRO A 156 15.49 15.81 6.90
C PRO A 156 14.18 16.43 7.43
N GLY A 157 13.33 16.97 6.56
CA GLY A 157 11.99 17.48 6.92
C GLY A 157 10.84 16.48 6.76
N HIS A 158 11.13 15.24 6.33
CA HIS A 158 10.12 14.24 6.01
C HIS A 158 10.38 12.89 6.68
N LEU A 159 9.29 12.26 7.11
CA LEU A 159 9.26 10.84 7.43
C LEU A 159 8.74 10.07 6.21
N HIS A 160 9.22 8.85 6.04
CA HIS A 160 8.67 7.92 5.06
C HIS A 160 7.85 6.85 5.76
N LEU A 161 6.54 6.90 5.54
CA LEU A 161 5.58 5.95 6.06
C LEU A 161 5.40 4.78 5.07
N GLY A 162 5.45 3.56 5.59
CA GLY A 162 5.37 2.33 4.82
C GLY A 162 3.97 2.01 4.30
N SER A 163 3.82 0.74 3.91
CA SER A 163 2.58 0.22 3.32
C SER A 163 1.77 -0.58 4.34
N ILE A 164 0.47 -0.33 4.39
CA ILE A 164 -0.48 -1.04 5.25
C ILE A 164 -1.47 -1.85 4.41
N ASP A 165 -1.92 -2.98 4.93
CA ASP A 165 -2.96 -3.77 4.26
C ASP A 165 -4.35 -3.12 4.39
N ALA A 166 -5.32 -3.61 3.60
CA ALA A 166 -6.67 -3.06 3.58
C ALA A 166 -7.46 -3.27 4.88
N ARG A 167 -7.10 -4.22 5.74
CA ARG A 167 -7.70 -4.40 7.08
C ARG A 167 -7.20 -3.33 8.03
N THR A 168 -5.88 -3.13 8.08
CA THR A 168 -5.23 -2.10 8.88
C THR A 168 -5.70 -0.71 8.49
N ALA A 169 -5.78 -0.40 7.19
CA ALA A 169 -6.29 0.88 6.71
C ALA A 169 -7.75 1.15 7.12
N ARG A 170 -8.62 0.13 7.12
CA ARG A 170 -10.01 0.30 7.60
C ARG A 170 -10.09 0.59 9.08
N ARG A 171 -9.20 -0.01 9.89
CA ARG A 171 -9.13 0.28 11.32
C ARG A 171 -8.60 1.68 11.58
N LEU A 172 -7.58 2.10 10.82
CA LEU A 172 -7.06 3.46 10.84
C LEU A 172 -8.15 4.49 10.49
N ILE A 173 -8.90 4.26 9.41
CA ILE A 173 -10.04 5.13 9.04
C ILE A 173 -11.04 5.26 10.18
N ARG A 174 -11.36 4.16 10.88
CA ARG A 174 -12.27 4.20 12.03
C ARG A 174 -11.67 4.99 13.19
N ALA A 175 -10.38 4.80 13.49
CA ALA A 175 -9.70 5.53 14.56
C ALA A 175 -9.68 7.05 14.30
N LEU A 176 -9.57 7.45 13.03
CA LEU A 176 -9.54 8.87 12.63
C LEU A 176 -10.92 9.51 12.40
N GLN A 177 -12.02 8.78 12.59
CA GLN A 177 -13.38 9.32 12.40
C GLN A 177 -14.03 9.79 13.70
N PHE A 178 -13.35 9.60 14.83
CA PHE A 178 -13.78 9.99 16.18
C PHE A 178 -12.81 11.03 16.74
#